data_AF-A0A9P7I802-F1
#
_entry.id   AF-A0A9P7I802-F1
#
_cell.length_a   1.000
_cell.length_b   1.000
_cell.length_c   1.000
_cell.angle_alpha   90.00
_cell.angle_beta   90.00
_cell.angle_gamma   90.00
#
_symmetry.space_group_name_H-M   'P 1'
#
loop_
_entity.id
_entity.type
_entity.pdbx_description
1 polymer ?
#
loop_
_entity_poly.entity_id
_entity_poly.type
_entity_poly.pdbx_seq_one_letter_code
_entity_poly.pdbx_strand_id
1 'polypeptide(L)'
;MTILLRSRTALVIFMRNEDPGSIFDRILEMHKSLSQTGRLQHFRFVFLSDTTLSEVMCMEDEGFARLKDNIGIGTYQTPFYRRRSKNIGYKGGNMYDYA
;
A
#
# COMPACT_ATOMS: atom_id res chain seq x y z
N MET A 1 -15.39 10.35 -24.29
CA MET A 1 -13.95 10.60 -24.53
C MET A 1 -13.16 9.83 -23.48
N THR A 2 -12.47 8.76 -23.86
CA THR A 2 -11.76 7.91 -22.88
C THR A 2 -10.36 8.48 -22.66
N ILE A 3 -10.11 9.10 -21.50
CA ILE A 3 -8.77 9.54 -21.12
C ILE A 3 -7.90 8.30 -20.91
N LEU A 4 -6.81 8.22 -21.68
CA LEU A 4 -5.76 7.20 -21.56
C LEU A 4 -4.72 7.63 -20.53
N LEU A 5 -4.43 6.77 -19.56
CA LEU A 5 -3.31 6.95 -18.65
C LEU A 5 -2.02 6.50 -19.35
N ARG A 6 -0.97 7.32 -19.27
CA ARG A 6 0.33 7.03 -19.91
C ARG A 6 1.43 6.66 -18.91
N SER A 7 1.21 6.89 -17.63
CA SER A 7 2.15 6.58 -16.57
C SER A 7 1.74 5.33 -15.79
N ARG A 8 2.71 4.80 -15.05
CA ARG A 8 2.49 3.94 -13.89
C ARG A 8 2.49 4.80 -12.64
N THR A 9 1.65 4.45 -11.67
CA THR A 9 1.46 5.22 -10.44
C THR A 9 1.54 4.30 -9.23
N ALA A 10 2.48 4.58 -8.34
CA ALA A 10 2.50 3.95 -7.02
C ALA A 10 1.50 4.67 -6.10
N LEU A 11 0.57 3.91 -5.52
CA LEU A 11 -0.30 4.37 -4.44
C LEU A 11 0.41 4.07 -3.13
N VAL A 12 1.05 5.09 -2.57
CA VAL A 12 1.84 4.98 -1.35
C VAL A 12 0.96 5.20 -0.12
N ILE A 13 1.01 4.26 0.81
CA ILE A 13 0.29 4.24 2.08
C ILE A 13 1.30 4.28 3.21
N PHE A 14 1.22 5.32 4.04
CA PHE A 14 2.05 5.45 5.24
C PHE A 14 1.30 4.90 6.44
N MET A 15 1.97 4.10 7.25
CA MET A 15 1.41 3.45 8.44
C MET A 15 2.31 3.73 9.65
N ARG A 16 1.71 3.97 10.82
CA ARG A 16 2.38 4.08 12.11
C ARG A 16 1.39 3.84 13.26
N ASN A 17 1.45 2.65 13.85
CA ASN A 17 0.74 2.29 15.09
C ASN A 17 -0.81 2.39 15.01
N GLU A 18 -1.41 2.55 13.83
CA GLU A 18 -2.86 2.44 13.65
C GLU A 18 -3.31 0.97 13.58
N ASP A 19 -4.62 0.73 13.69
CA ASP A 19 -5.20 -0.58 13.37
C ASP A 19 -5.01 -0.88 11.87
N PRO A 20 -4.19 -1.89 11.50
CA PRO A 20 -3.91 -2.19 10.11
C PRO A 20 -5.11 -2.86 9.42
N GLY A 21 -6.03 -3.48 10.16
CA GLY A 21 -7.25 -4.08 9.59
C GLY A 21 -8.09 -3.02 8.87
N SER A 22 -8.40 -1.93 9.58
CA SER A 22 -9.11 -0.78 9.02
C SER A 22 -8.42 -0.16 7.79
N ILE A 23 -7.08 -0.18 7.73
CA ILE A 23 -6.32 0.29 6.57
C ILE A 23 -6.49 -0.68 5.41
N PHE A 24 -6.33 -1.98 5.64
CA PHE A 24 -6.44 -3.02 4.61
C PHE A 24 -7.84 -3.09 4.00
N ASP A 25 -8.91 -2.91 4.79
CA ASP A 25 -10.28 -2.83 4.28
C ASP A 25 -10.46 -1.67 3.29
N ARG A 26 -9.87 -0.51 3.59
CA ARG A 26 -9.87 0.64 2.67
C ARG A 26 -9.08 0.36 1.40
N ILE A 27 -7.98 -0.39 1.47
CA ILE A 27 -7.22 -0.78 0.27
C ILE A 27 -8.05 -1.72 -0.61
N LEU A 28 -8.76 -2.68 -0.03
CA LEU A 28 -9.64 -3.59 -0.78
C LEU A 28 -10.71 -2.81 -1.55
N GLU A 29 -11.36 -1.86 -0.90
CA GLU A 29 -12.37 -1.02 -1.56
C GLU A 29 -11.77 -0.10 -2.62
N MET A 30 -10.56 0.45 -2.40
CA MET A 30 -9.84 1.22 -3.43
C MET A 30 -9.45 0.36 -4.63
N HIS A 31 -8.95 -0.86 -4.40
CA HIS A 31 -8.63 -1.81 -5.48
C HIS A 31 -9.86 -2.15 -6.31
N LYS A 32 -10.98 -2.46 -5.65
CA LYS A 32 -12.28 -2.72 -6.29
C LYS A 32 -12.75 -1.53 -7.11
N SER A 33 -12.70 -0.32 -6.55
CA SER A 33 -13.09 0.91 -7.24
C SER A 33 -12.21 1.16 -8.48
N LEU A 34 -10.88 1.02 -8.36
CA LEU A 34 -9.96 1.16 -9.48
C LEU A 34 -10.16 0.08 -10.56
N SER A 35 -10.45 -1.16 -10.15
CA SER A 35 -10.77 -2.26 -11.06
C SER A 35 -11.99 -1.93 -11.93
N GLN A 36 -13.06 -1.38 -11.33
CA GLN A 36 -14.27 -0.96 -12.05
C GLN A 36 -14.00 0.12 -13.11
N THR A 37 -12.90 0.88 -12.99
CA THR A 37 -12.53 1.87 -14.01
C THR A 37 -11.86 1.27 -15.25
N GLY A 38 -11.46 -0.01 -15.21
CA GLY A 38 -10.67 -0.65 -16.27
C GLY A 38 -9.24 -0.13 -16.42
N ARG A 39 -8.73 0.56 -15.39
CA ARG A 39 -7.39 1.20 -15.39
C ARG A 39 -6.45 0.70 -14.30
N LEU A 40 -6.83 -0.35 -13.57
CA LEU A 40 -6.05 -0.89 -12.46
C LEU A 40 -4.61 -1.27 -12.83
N GLN A 41 -4.38 -1.67 -14.09
CA GLN A 41 -3.07 -2.01 -14.65
C GLN A 41 -2.06 -0.85 -14.65
N HIS A 42 -2.48 0.37 -14.34
CA HIS A 42 -1.58 1.52 -14.19
C HIS A 42 -1.11 1.73 -12.74
N PHE A 43 -1.64 1.00 -11.77
CA PHE A 43 -1.39 1.23 -10.35
C PHE A 43 -0.63 0.08 -9.69
N ARG A 44 0.06 0.38 -8.58
CA ARG A 44 0.66 -0.56 -7.63
C ARG A 44 0.44 -0.02 -6.23
N PHE A 45 0.15 -0.89 -5.27
CA PHE A 45 0.07 -0.52 -3.86
C PHE A 45 1.42 -0.64 -3.16
N VAL A 46 1.78 0.37 -2.37
CA VAL A 46 3.08 0.47 -1.68
C VAL A 46 2.83 0.87 -0.23
N PHE A 47 3.17 -0.01 0.70
CA PHE A 47 2.96 0.18 2.13
C PHE A 47 4.29 0.48 2.82
N LEU A 48 4.35 1.64 3.47
CA LEU A 48 5.53 2.16 4.14
C LEU A 48 5.20 2.39 5.62
N SER A 49 5.68 1.49 6.48
CA SER A 49 5.39 1.50 7.90
C SER A 49 6.55 2.03 8.74
N ASP A 50 6.22 2.87 9.72
CA ASP A 50 7.06 3.29 10.84
C ASP A 50 6.48 2.79 12.18
N THR A 51 5.68 1.71 12.17
CA THR A 51 5.10 1.10 13.35
C THR A 51 6.17 0.60 14.31
N THR A 52 5.97 0.87 15.61
CA THR A 52 6.89 0.50 16.70
C THR A 52 6.24 -0.40 17.74
N LEU A 53 4.90 -0.49 17.77
CA LEU A 53 4.15 -1.34 18.68
C LEU A 53 4.16 -2.80 18.18
N SER A 54 4.64 -3.72 19.00
CA SER A 54 4.86 -5.13 18.64
C SER A 54 3.59 -5.85 18.18
N GLU A 55 2.48 -5.59 18.85
CA GLU A 55 1.17 -6.13 18.54
C GLU A 55 0.68 -5.63 17.18
N VAL A 56 0.92 -4.35 16.87
CA VAL A 56 0.58 -3.77 15.57
C VAL A 56 1.48 -4.30 14.47
N MET A 57 2.77 -4.51 14.73
CA MET A 57 3.69 -5.13 13.77
C MET A 57 3.20 -6.51 13.33
N CYS A 58 2.80 -7.35 14.29
CA CYS A 58 2.29 -8.69 13.99
C CYS A 58 1.04 -8.61 13.10
N MET A 59 0.09 -7.73 13.44
CA MET A 59 -1.13 -7.52 12.66
C MET A 59 -0.84 -7.00 11.24
N GLU A 60 0.15 -6.10 11.07
CA GLU A 60 0.60 -5.62 9.75
C GLU A 60 1.12 -6.77 8.89
N ASP A 61 2.04 -7.58 9.44
CA ASP A 61 2.70 -8.66 8.69
C ASP A 61 1.67 -9.72 8.25
N GLU A 62 0.80 -10.14 9.17
CA GLU A 62 -0.27 -11.08 8.87
C GLU A 62 -1.30 -10.53 7.88
N GLY A 63 -1.76 -9.30 8.08
CA GLY A 63 -2.78 -8.70 7.23
C GLY A 63 -2.24 -8.42 5.82
N PHE A 64 -0.99 -7.96 5.70
CA PHE A 64 -0.35 -7.80 4.39
C PHE A 64 -0.18 -9.15 3.68
N ALA A 65 0.23 -10.20 4.40
CA ALA A 65 0.36 -11.54 3.83
C ALA A 65 -0.97 -12.07 3.27
N ARG A 66 -2.09 -11.81 3.96
CA ARG A 66 -3.45 -12.17 3.50
C ARG A 66 -3.94 -11.30 2.34
N LEU A 67 -3.53 -10.04 2.30
CA LEU A 67 -4.04 -9.05 1.35
C LEU A 67 -3.31 -9.06 0.00
N LYS A 68 -1.98 -9.25 0.01
CA LYS A 68 -1.08 -8.94 -1.12
C LYS A 68 -1.47 -9.61 -2.43
N ASP A 69 -1.96 -10.85 -2.39
CA ASP A 69 -2.28 -11.60 -3.60
C ASP A 69 -3.59 -11.09 -4.21
N ASN A 70 -4.57 -10.74 -3.39
CA ASN A 70 -5.85 -10.17 -3.84
C ASN A 70 -5.66 -8.80 -4.51
N ILE A 71 -4.94 -7.89 -3.85
CA ILE A 71 -4.76 -6.53 -4.38
C ILE A 71 -3.67 -6.44 -5.46
N GLY A 72 -2.89 -7.52 -5.66
CA GLY A 72 -1.91 -7.63 -6.72
C GLY A 72 -2.52 -7.98 -8.08
N ILE A 73 -3.68 -8.64 -8.10
CA ILE A 73 -4.35 -9.03 -9.34
C ILE A 73 -4.71 -7.79 -10.16
N GLY A 74 -4.29 -7.78 -11.43
CA GLY A 74 -4.59 -6.70 -12.39
C GLY A 74 -3.75 -5.43 -12.23
N THR A 75 -2.84 -5.37 -11.26
CA THR A 75 -1.88 -4.25 -11.09
C THR A 75 -0.64 -4.45 -11.96
N TYR A 76 0.19 -3.42 -12.15
CA TYR A 76 1.41 -3.57 -12.96
C TYR A 76 2.54 -4.35 -12.26
N GLN A 77 2.48 -4.47 -10.93
CA GLN A 77 3.48 -5.14 -10.09
C GLN A 77 2.85 -5.56 -8.76
N THR A 78 3.38 -6.63 -8.16
CA THR A 78 2.95 -7.08 -6.83
C THR A 78 3.09 -5.97 -5.78
N PRO A 79 2.18 -5.90 -4.79
CA PRO A 79 2.25 -4.89 -3.74
C PRO A 79 3.61 -4.91 -3.03
N PHE A 80 4.09 -3.72 -2.66
CA PHE A 80 5.32 -3.56 -1.88
C PHE A 80 4.98 -3.30 -0.42
N TYR A 81 5.74 -3.87 0.50
CA TYR A 81 5.66 -3.56 1.92
C TYR A 81 7.05 -3.44 2.52
N ARG A 82 7.24 -2.42 3.36
CA ARG A 82 8.43 -2.21 4.18
C ARG A 82 8.04 -1.59 5.52
N ARG A 83 8.62 -2.10 6.60
CA ARG A 83 8.65 -1.44 7.91
C ARG A 83 10.07 -0.97 8.24
N ARG A 84 10.24 0.28 8.69
CA ARG A 84 11.54 0.79 9.16
C ARG A 84 11.68 0.61 10.67
N SER A 85 12.90 0.37 11.13
CA SER A 85 13.23 0.33 12.56
C SER A 85 13.51 1.73 13.15
N LYS A 86 13.75 2.74 12.30
CA LYS A 86 14.02 4.12 12.71
C LYS A 86 13.10 5.07 11.96
N ASN A 87 12.38 5.91 12.70
CA ASN A 87 11.47 6.91 12.14
C ASN A 87 12.21 8.25 11.85
N ILE A 88 13.19 8.21 10.95
CA ILE A 88 13.93 9.42 10.53
C ILE A 88 13.13 10.14 9.45
N GLY A 89 12.94 11.46 9.63
CA GLY A 89 12.25 12.31 8.65
C GLY A 89 10.74 12.04 8.51
N TYR A 90 10.14 11.24 9.40
CA TYR A 90 8.71 10.89 9.36
C TYR A 90 8.27 10.36 7.99
N LYS A 91 7.05 10.69 7.54
CA LYS A 91 6.55 10.32 6.21
C LYS A 91 7.46 10.80 5.06
N GLY A 92 8.10 11.95 5.21
CA GLY A 92 8.99 12.52 4.19
C GLY A 92 10.25 11.68 4.02
N GLY A 93 10.88 11.29 5.14
CA GLY A 93 12.02 10.37 5.13
C GLY A 93 11.63 8.97 4.65
N ASN A 94 10.45 8.47 5.04
CA ASN A 94 9.98 7.17 4.59
C ASN A 94 9.78 7.14 3.06
N MET A 95 9.20 8.21 2.49
CA MET A 95 9.08 8.38 1.05
C MET A 95 10.45 8.50 0.37
N TYR A 96 11.36 9.31 0.93
CA TYR A 96 12.70 9.51 0.39
C TYR A 96 13.48 8.18 0.31
N ASP A 97 13.35 7.32 1.32
CA ASP A 97 13.99 6.00 1.32
C ASP A 97 13.34 5.01 0.32
N TYR A 98 12.17 5.33 -0.24
CA TYR A 98 11.45 4.49 -1.21
C TYR A 98 11.65 4.94 -2.67
N ALA A 99 11.66 6.26 -2.89
CA ALA A 99 11.76 6.90 -4.20
C ALA A 99 13.09 6.56 -4.91
#